data_AF-Q4S0K7-F1
#
_entry.id   AF-Q4S0K7-F1
#
_cell.length_a   1.000
_cell.length_b   1.000
_cell.length_c   1.000
_cell.angle_alpha   90.00
_cell.angle_beta   90.00
_cell.angle_gamma   90.00
#
_symmetry.space_group_name_H-M   'P 1'
#
loop_
_entity.id
_entity.type
_entity.pdbx_description
1 polymer ?
#
loop_
_entity_poly.entity_id
_entity_poly.type
_entity_poly.pdbx_seq_one_letter_code
_entity_poly.pdbx_strand_id
1 'polypeptide(L)'
;MSVSAVLDLSTRGLQKLDPNFICSEDTHTLLLDGNHIMKLDHLERSPGLQQLSVAGNRLVRMMGVCRLTQLKILNLPNNSIGYIEGLRDLPHLEWLNLSGNNIKVGSNEIFTLHGGSCVGSHPRV
;
A
#
# COMPACT_ATOMS: atom_id res chain seq x y z
N MET A 1 -23.26 7.76 13.08
CA MET A 1 -21.79 7.55 13.04
C MET A 1 -21.59 6.14 12.50
N SER A 2 -21.32 6.00 11.21
CA SER A 2 -21.04 4.65 10.67
C SER A 2 -19.66 4.25 11.17
N VAL A 3 -19.58 3.18 11.94
CA VAL A 3 -18.30 2.64 12.40
C VAL A 3 -17.63 2.10 11.15
N SER A 4 -16.55 2.73 10.69
CA SER A 4 -15.80 2.23 9.53
C SER A 4 -15.39 0.78 9.81
N ALA A 5 -15.89 -0.17 9.02
CA ALA A 5 -15.64 -1.58 9.30
C ALA A 5 -14.18 -1.91 9.01
N VAL A 6 -13.52 -2.47 10.03
CA VAL A 6 -12.17 -3.01 9.95
C VAL A 6 -12.28 -4.49 9.66
N LEU A 7 -11.70 -4.96 8.56
CA LEU A 7 -11.54 -6.37 8.28
C LEU A 7 -10.11 -6.79 8.58
N ASP A 8 -9.93 -7.61 9.61
CA ASP A 8 -8.62 -8.12 10.02
C ASP A 8 -8.42 -9.57 9.57
N LEU A 9 -7.43 -9.78 8.68
CA LEU A 9 -6.98 -11.08 8.19
C LEU A 9 -5.49 -11.34 8.52
N SER A 10 -4.97 -10.63 9.54
CA SER A 10 -3.57 -10.72 9.93
C SER A 10 -3.21 -12.09 10.51
N THR A 11 -1.95 -12.51 10.37
CA THR A 11 -1.36 -13.72 10.99
C THR A 11 -2.03 -15.04 10.61
N ARG A 12 -2.56 -15.15 9.39
CA ARG A 12 -3.26 -16.35 8.89
C ARG A 12 -2.42 -17.21 7.93
N GLY A 13 -1.15 -16.87 7.73
CA GLY A 13 -0.26 -17.59 6.80
C GLY A 13 -0.66 -17.43 5.33
N LEU A 14 -1.43 -16.39 4.99
CA LEU A 14 -1.94 -16.17 3.63
C LEU A 14 -0.77 -15.92 2.67
N GLN A 15 -0.73 -16.64 1.56
CA GLN A 15 0.24 -16.37 0.47
C GLN A 15 -0.34 -15.45 -0.61
N LYS A 16 -1.68 -15.40 -0.70
CA LYS A 16 -2.46 -14.59 -1.62
C LYS A 16 -3.89 -14.45 -1.06
N LEU A 17 -4.62 -13.46 -1.57
CA LEU A 17 -6.06 -13.38 -1.37
C LEU A 17 -6.79 -14.32 -2.33
N ASP A 18 -8.02 -14.69 -1.99
CA ASP A 18 -8.89 -15.44 -2.89
C ASP A 18 -9.18 -14.62 -4.16
N PRO A 19 -9.22 -15.21 -5.37
CA PRO A 19 -9.57 -14.49 -6.59
C PRO A 19 -10.95 -13.82 -6.60
N ASN A 20 -11.87 -14.29 -5.74
CA ASN A 20 -13.19 -13.72 -5.53
C ASN A 20 -13.26 -12.85 -4.27
N PHE A 21 -12.11 -12.56 -3.65
CA PHE A 21 -12.06 -11.69 -2.49
C PHE A 21 -12.58 -10.30 -2.85
N ILE A 22 -13.51 -9.81 -2.03
CA ILE A 22 -14.06 -8.47 -2.09
C ILE A 22 -14.35 -8.03 -0.66
N CYS A 23 -14.05 -6.77 -0.36
CA CYS A 23 -14.43 -6.18 0.91
C CYS A 23 -15.92 -5.82 0.85
N SER A 24 -16.64 -5.90 1.99
CA SER A 24 -18.01 -5.38 2.04
C SER A 24 -18.01 -3.86 1.79
N GLU A 25 -19.16 -3.32 1.37
CA GLU A 25 -19.30 -1.88 1.07
C GLU A 25 -18.93 -0.98 2.26
N ASP A 26 -19.13 -1.48 3.49
CA ASP A 26 -18.82 -0.76 4.73
C ASP A 26 -17.34 -0.88 5.17
N THR A 27 -16.57 -1.77 4.55
CA THR A 27 -15.18 -2.03 4.92
C THR A 27 -14.26 -0.98 4.31
N HIS A 28 -13.64 -0.19 5.19
CA HIS A 28 -12.73 0.88 4.81
C HIS A 28 -11.28 0.57 5.17
N THR A 29 -11.06 -0.36 6.10
CA THR A 29 -9.74 -0.75 6.59
C THR A 29 -9.55 -2.25 6.43
N LEU A 30 -8.47 -2.65 5.75
CA LEU A 30 -8.07 -4.03 5.59
C LEU A 30 -6.69 -4.24 6.23
N LEU A 31 -6.59 -5.18 7.17
CA LEU A 31 -5.34 -5.57 7.82
C LEU A 31 -4.93 -6.96 7.31
N LEU A 32 -3.75 -7.05 6.70
CA LEU A 32 -3.15 -8.27 6.17
C LEU A 32 -1.79 -8.57 6.82
N ASP A 33 -1.55 -8.05 8.01
CA ASP A 33 -0.24 -8.04 8.63
C ASP A 33 0.24 -9.45 8.99
N GLY A 34 1.56 -9.68 8.97
CA GLY A 34 2.16 -10.94 9.41
C GLY A 34 1.74 -12.16 8.59
N ASN A 35 1.49 -11.99 7.29
CA ASN A 35 1.19 -13.07 6.36
C ASN A 35 2.42 -13.40 5.47
N HIS A 36 2.22 -14.12 4.38
CA HIS A 36 3.25 -14.49 3.40
C HIS A 36 2.92 -13.96 1.99
N ILE A 37 2.19 -12.84 1.93
CA ILE A 37 1.68 -12.27 0.69
C ILE A 37 2.84 -11.72 -0.15
N MET A 38 2.87 -12.12 -1.41
CA MET A 38 3.89 -11.69 -2.38
C MET A 38 3.36 -10.70 -3.42
N LYS A 39 2.03 -10.61 -3.58
CA LYS A 39 1.34 -9.72 -4.54
C LYS A 39 -0.01 -9.28 -4.00
N LEU A 40 -0.41 -8.06 -4.33
CA LEU A 40 -1.71 -7.48 -4.01
C LEU A 40 -2.61 -7.53 -5.24
N ASP A 41 -3.19 -8.70 -5.48
CA ASP A 41 -4.14 -8.91 -6.58
C ASP A 41 -5.59 -8.80 -6.05
N HIS A 42 -6.53 -8.41 -6.94
CA HIS A 42 -7.98 -8.41 -6.73
C HIS A 42 -8.54 -7.33 -5.79
N LEU A 43 -7.68 -6.56 -5.12
CA LEU A 43 -8.11 -5.48 -4.22
C LEU A 43 -8.78 -4.30 -4.95
N GLU A 44 -8.61 -4.17 -6.28
CA GLU A 44 -9.29 -3.15 -7.09
C GLU A 44 -10.82 -3.30 -7.09
N ARG A 45 -11.34 -4.45 -6.65
CA ARG A 45 -12.77 -4.73 -6.51
C ARG A 45 -13.38 -4.17 -5.22
N SER A 46 -12.56 -3.62 -4.34
CA SER A 46 -12.95 -3.03 -3.06
C SER A 46 -12.86 -1.49 -3.12
N PRO A 47 -13.74 -0.80 -3.86
CA PRO A 47 -13.59 0.63 -4.14
C PRO A 47 -13.67 1.52 -2.89
N GLY A 48 -14.27 1.04 -1.80
CA GLY A 48 -14.35 1.76 -0.52
C GLY A 48 -13.08 1.70 0.34
N LEU A 49 -12.06 0.93 -0.06
CA LEU A 49 -10.87 0.72 0.76
C LEU A 49 -10.04 2.00 0.88
N GLN A 50 -9.93 2.54 2.09
CA GLN A 50 -9.20 3.77 2.39
C GLN A 50 -7.91 3.50 3.16
N GLN A 51 -7.82 2.37 3.88
CA GLN A 51 -6.65 2.02 4.67
C GLN A 51 -6.25 0.56 4.43
N LEU A 52 -4.98 0.35 4.08
CA LEU A 52 -4.43 -0.98 3.86
C LEU A 52 -3.13 -1.14 4.66
N SER A 53 -3.09 -2.17 5.50
CA SER A 53 -1.86 -2.62 6.14
C SER A 53 -1.48 -4.00 5.65
N VAL A 54 -0.22 -4.13 5.22
CA VAL A 54 0.39 -5.38 4.73
C VAL A 54 1.77 -5.54 5.36
N ALA A 55 1.91 -5.13 6.62
CA ALA A 55 3.17 -5.14 7.36
C ALA A 55 3.69 -6.58 7.54
N GLY A 56 5.01 -6.78 7.49
CA GLY A 56 5.61 -8.08 7.77
C GLY A 56 5.20 -9.17 6.78
N ASN A 57 5.10 -8.82 5.48
CA ASN A 57 4.80 -9.75 4.39
C ASN A 57 6.04 -9.96 3.49
N ARG A 58 5.85 -10.51 2.28
CA ARG A 58 6.94 -10.86 1.34
C ARG A 58 6.82 -10.09 0.01
N LEU A 59 6.24 -8.88 0.05
CA LEU A 59 6.10 -8.05 -1.14
C LEU A 59 7.49 -7.62 -1.64
N VAL A 60 7.76 -7.84 -2.93
CA VAL A 60 8.99 -7.35 -3.61
C VAL A 60 8.73 -6.13 -4.50
N ARG A 61 7.45 -5.84 -4.76
CA ARG A 61 6.96 -4.75 -5.63
C ARG A 61 5.64 -4.21 -5.09
N MET A 62 5.27 -3.00 -5.52
CA MET A 62 3.99 -2.36 -5.21
C MET A 62 2.94 -2.63 -6.30
N MET A 63 2.99 -3.80 -6.94
CA MET A 63 2.07 -4.17 -8.01
C MET A 63 0.63 -4.21 -7.49
N GLY A 64 -0.30 -3.62 -8.25
CA GLY A 64 -1.72 -3.55 -7.91
C GLY A 64 -2.10 -2.34 -7.05
N VAL A 65 -1.16 -1.72 -6.34
CA VAL A 65 -1.40 -0.56 -5.46
C VAL A 65 -2.00 0.62 -6.22
N CYS A 66 -1.52 0.90 -7.45
CA CYS A 66 -2.02 2.01 -8.28
C CYS A 66 -3.52 1.93 -8.63
N ARG A 67 -4.17 0.77 -8.45
CA ARG A 67 -5.60 0.60 -8.70
C ARG A 67 -6.47 0.98 -7.49
N LEU A 68 -5.87 1.17 -6.32
CA LEU A 68 -6.57 1.43 -5.06
C LEU A 68 -6.75 2.94 -4.85
N THR A 69 -7.42 3.59 -5.80
CA THR A 69 -7.42 5.06 -5.94
C THR A 69 -8.03 5.82 -4.76
N GLN A 70 -8.79 5.14 -3.89
CA GLN A 70 -9.39 5.71 -2.67
C GLN A 70 -8.49 5.57 -1.42
N LEU A 71 -7.31 4.95 -1.53
CA LEU A 71 -6.39 4.81 -0.41
C LEU A 71 -5.92 6.16 0.11
N LYS A 72 -6.04 6.33 1.43
CA LYS A 72 -5.47 7.42 2.22
C LYS A 72 -4.28 6.98 3.04
N ILE A 73 -4.28 5.73 3.52
CA ILE A 73 -3.23 5.18 4.37
C ILE A 73 -2.73 3.86 3.77
N LEU A 74 -1.42 3.79 3.52
CA LEU A 74 -0.75 2.59 3.04
C LEU A 74 0.43 2.22 3.94
N ASN A 75 0.30 1.11 4.67
CA ASN A 75 1.31 0.61 5.60
C ASN A 75 1.95 -0.68 5.05
N LEU A 76 3.22 -0.58 4.60
CA LEU A 76 3.97 -1.69 3.99
C LEU A 76 5.31 -2.02 4.67
N PRO A 77 5.51 -1.77 5.99
CA PRO A 77 6.81 -1.95 6.60
C PRO A 77 7.21 -3.42 6.65
N ASN A 78 8.52 -3.68 6.72
CA ASN A 78 9.11 -5.02 6.84
C ASN A 78 8.63 -5.98 5.72
N ASN A 79 8.71 -5.49 4.49
CA ASN A 79 8.58 -6.29 3.26
C ASN A 79 9.95 -6.34 2.56
N SER A 80 10.00 -6.69 1.28
CA SER A 80 11.23 -6.74 0.46
C SER A 80 11.14 -5.86 -0.78
N ILE A 81 10.35 -4.78 -0.73
CA ILE A 81 10.09 -3.89 -1.87
C ILE A 81 11.39 -3.22 -2.31
N GLY A 82 11.75 -3.40 -3.59
CA GLY A 82 13.00 -2.90 -4.14
C GLY A 82 12.95 -1.46 -4.67
N TYR A 83 11.76 -0.99 -5.03
CA TYR A 83 11.55 0.31 -5.66
C TYR A 83 10.10 0.75 -5.48
N ILE A 84 9.92 2.08 -5.53
CA ILE A 84 8.64 2.74 -5.34
C ILE A 84 8.00 2.89 -6.72
N GLU A 85 6.75 2.42 -6.87
CA GLU A 85 5.96 2.54 -8.10
C GLU A 85 4.47 2.75 -7.77
N GLY A 86 3.69 3.28 -8.71
CA GLY A 86 2.23 3.37 -8.61
C GLY A 86 1.67 4.45 -7.67
N LEU A 87 2.50 5.20 -6.95
CA LEU A 87 2.04 6.26 -6.03
C LEU A 87 1.41 7.47 -6.75
N ARG A 88 1.79 7.74 -8.01
CA ARG A 88 1.23 8.86 -8.81
C ARG A 88 -0.26 8.67 -9.09
N ASP A 89 -0.74 7.43 -9.04
CA ASP A 89 -2.14 7.07 -9.32
C ASP A 89 -2.99 7.02 -8.03
N LEU A 90 -2.44 7.44 -6.88
CA LEU A 90 -3.11 7.50 -5.59
C LEU A 90 -3.35 8.96 -5.15
N PRO A 91 -4.33 9.67 -5.74
CA PRO A 91 -4.53 11.11 -5.52
C PRO A 91 -4.96 11.46 -4.10
N HIS A 92 -5.43 10.48 -3.33
CA HIS A 92 -5.91 10.64 -1.96
C HIS A 92 -4.93 10.14 -0.90
N LEU A 93 -3.74 9.67 -1.28
CA LEU A 93 -2.78 9.11 -0.32
C LEU A 93 -2.20 10.21 0.58
N GLU A 94 -2.47 10.08 1.88
CA GLU A 94 -2.05 11.03 2.91
C GLU A 94 -0.87 10.49 3.73
N TRP A 95 -0.79 9.17 3.91
CA TRP A 95 0.23 8.52 4.72
C TRP A 95 0.78 7.24 4.09
N LEU A 96 2.11 7.12 4.09
CA LEU A 96 2.84 5.98 3.53
C LEU A 96 3.96 5.56 4.47
N ASN A 97 4.04 4.27 4.77
CA ASN A 97 5.17 3.68 5.49
C ASN A 97 5.78 2.53 4.71
N LEU A 98 7.06 2.69 4.37
CA LEU A 98 7.87 1.72 3.65
C LEU A 98 9.11 1.29 4.44
N SER A 99 9.17 1.56 5.75
CA SER A 99 10.32 1.21 6.59
C SER A 99 10.66 -0.28 6.53
N GLY A 100 11.94 -0.62 6.62
CA GLY A 100 12.39 -2.03 6.59
C GLY A 100 12.19 -2.75 5.24
N ASN A 101 12.04 -2.01 4.13
CA ASN A 101 12.11 -2.56 2.78
C ASN A 101 13.53 -2.43 2.18
N ASN A 102 13.76 -3.07 1.03
CA ASN A 102 15.04 -3.04 0.31
C ASN A 102 15.06 -1.96 -0.79
N ILE A 103 14.50 -0.78 -0.49
CA ILE A 103 14.31 0.27 -1.49
C ILE A 103 15.68 0.83 -1.88
N LYS A 104 16.07 0.57 -3.12
CA LYS A 104 17.25 1.20 -3.71
C LYS A 104 16.82 2.56 -4.21
N VAL A 105 17.30 3.61 -3.56
CA VAL A 105 17.17 4.96 -4.09
C VAL A 105 18.00 5.02 -5.36
N GLY A 106 17.35 5.02 -6.52
CA GLY A 106 17.99 5.37 -7.77
C GLY A 106 18.61 6.75 -7.60
N SER A 107 19.87 6.91 -7.98
CA SER A 107 20.79 7.98 -7.57
C SER A 107 20.36 9.43 -7.83
N ASN A 108 19.14 9.70 -8.30
CA ASN A 108 18.66 11.02 -8.69
C ASN A 108 17.25 11.40 -8.20
N GLU A 109 16.58 10.61 -7.35
CA GLU A 109 15.28 11.01 -6.78
C GLU A 109 15.30 10.94 -5.25
N ILE A 110 15.75 12.04 -4.63
CA ILE A 110 15.61 12.26 -3.19
C ILE A 110 14.13 12.52 -2.92
N PHE A 111 13.40 11.49 -2.44
CA PHE A 111 12.06 11.66 -1.91
C PHE A 111 12.14 12.14 -0.46
N THR A 112 12.21 13.45 -0.27
CA THR A 112 11.98 14.04 1.06
C THR A 112 10.48 14.13 1.29
N LEU A 113 9.93 13.25 2.13
CA LEU A 113 8.59 13.41 2.66
C LEU A 113 8.63 14.53 3.71
N HIS A 114 8.38 15.77 3.32
CA HIS A 114 7.90 16.81 4.22
C HIS A 114 6.41 17.01 3.94
N GLY A 115 5.61 17.06 5.01
CA GLY A 115 4.15 16.96 4.98
C GLY A 115 3.49 17.65 3.78
N GLY A 116 2.67 16.89 3.05
CA GLY A 116 1.60 17.42 2.21
C GLY A 116 1.97 18.05 0.86
N SER A 117 3.21 18.03 0.36
CA SER A 117 3.47 18.41 -1.03
C SER A 117 4.75 17.81 -1.61
N CYS A 118 4.59 17.01 -2.67
CA CYS A 118 5.69 16.54 -3.49
C CYS A 118 6.06 17.62 -4.53
N VAL A 119 7.07 18.43 -4.26
CA VAL A 119 7.69 19.29 -5.29
C VAL A 119 8.96 18.61 -5.76
N GLY A 120 8.93 18.02 -6.96
CA GLY A 120 10.10 17.43 -7.61
C GLY A 120 11.03 18.53 -8.11
N SER A 121 12.21 18.65 -7.50
CA SER A 121 13.32 19.43 -8.06
C SER A 121 13.93 18.66 -9.23
N HIS A 122 13.75 19.17 -10.44
CA HIS A 122 14.45 18.73 -11.64
C HIS A 122 15.96 19.01 -11.50
N PRO A 123 16.85 18.11 -11.93
CA PRO A 123 18.21 18.52 -12.24
C PRO A 123 18.17 19.27 -13.58
N ARG A 124 18.28 20.59 -13.51
CA ARG A 124 18.96 21.34 -14.58
C ARG A 124 20.44 21.31 -14.21
N VAL A 125 21.26 20.50 -14.86
CA VAL A 125 22.26 20.86 -15.89
C VAL A 125 22.70 19.57 -16.58
#